data_AF-A0A258BBQ5-F1
#
_entry.id   AF-A0A258BBQ5-F1
#
_cell.length_a   1.000
_cell.length_b   1.000
_cell.length_c   1.000
_cell.angle_alpha   90.00
_cell.angle_beta   90.00
_cell.angle_gamma   90.00
#
_symmetry.space_group_name_H-M   'P 1'
#
loop_
_entity.id
_entity.type
_entity.pdbx_description
1 polymer ?
#
loop_
_entity_poly.entity_id
_entity_poly.type
_entity_poly.pdbx_seq_one_letter_code
_entity_poly.pdbx_strand_id
1 'polypeptide(L)'
;TVVGRVVSGFEVVKSLNAGEPPASPDAMTRVRVLSDVAENDRPKLEIMDVSGAAFAAHVKTKRAERGADFSVCDITVPVRAK
;
A
#
# COMPACT_ATOMS: atom_id res chain seq x y z
N THR A 1 10.81 12.39 -7.56
CA THR A 1 10.05 12.91 -6.41
C THR A 1 9.06 11.87 -5.93
N VAL A 2 9.04 11.55 -4.62
CA VAL A 2 8.06 10.63 -4.03
C VAL A 2 6.81 11.41 -3.65
N VAL A 3 5.62 10.96 -4.08
CA VAL A 3 4.34 11.68 -3.89
C VAL A 3 3.21 10.82 -3.34
N GLY A 4 3.41 9.52 -3.18
CA GLY A 4 2.34 8.60 -2.79
C GLY A 4 2.82 7.20 -2.47
N ARG A 5 1.87 6.36 -2.07
CA ARG A 5 2.05 4.98 -1.63
C ARG A 5 0.88 4.13 -2.16
N VAL A 6 1.17 2.90 -2.58
CA VAL A 6 0.13 1.89 -2.83
C VAL A 6 -0.45 1.44 -1.49
N VAL A 7 -1.76 1.59 -1.30
CA VAL A 7 -2.46 1.24 -0.05
C VAL A 7 -3.30 -0.04 -0.16
N SER A 8 -3.50 -0.53 -1.38
CA SER A 8 -4.24 -1.74 -1.72
C SER A 8 -3.78 -2.22 -3.09
N GLY A 9 -3.79 -3.53 -3.35
CA GLY A 9 -3.50 -4.07 -4.69
C GLY A 9 -2.02 -4.15 -5.06
N PHE A 10 -1.09 -4.19 -4.09
CA PHE A 10 0.35 -4.21 -4.40
C PHE A 10 0.79 -5.50 -5.12
N GLU A 11 0.08 -6.59 -4.90
CA GLU A 11 0.23 -7.85 -5.62
C GLU A 11 -0.01 -7.70 -7.13
N VAL A 12 -0.93 -6.81 -7.56
CA VAL A 12 -1.18 -6.52 -8.98
C VAL A 12 0.00 -5.77 -9.60
N VAL A 13 0.62 -4.86 -8.84
CA VAL A 13 1.85 -4.18 -9.29
C VAL A 13 2.99 -5.18 -9.46
N LYS A 14 3.10 -6.15 -8.56
CA LYS A 14 4.11 -7.23 -8.64
C LYS A 14 3.88 -8.21 -9.79
N SER A 15 2.67 -8.30 -10.32
CA SER A 15 2.31 -9.22 -11.40
C SER A 15 2.41 -8.61 -12.80
N LEU A 16 2.82 -7.34 -12.93
CA LEU A 16 2.98 -6.70 -14.24
C LEU A 16 4.07 -7.40 -15.06
N ASN A 17 3.86 -7.47 -16.38
CA ASN A 17 4.79 -8.08 -17.33
C ASN A 17 6.15 -7.35 -17.29
N ALA A 18 7.20 -8.09 -16.94
CA ALA A 18 8.56 -7.58 -16.85
C ALA A 18 9.26 -7.48 -18.23
N GLY A 19 10.15 -6.50 -18.38
CA GLY A 19 11.00 -6.30 -19.57
C GLY A 19 11.32 -4.83 -19.84
N GLU A 20 12.34 -4.57 -20.67
CA GLU A 20 12.79 -3.23 -21.06
C GLU A 20 12.83 -3.06 -22.60
N PRO A 21 11.68 -2.90 -23.30
CA PRO A 21 10.31 -3.04 -22.81
C PRO A 21 9.82 -4.50 -22.83
N PRO A 22 8.72 -4.82 -22.13
CA PRO A 22 8.09 -6.14 -22.23
C PRO A 22 7.56 -6.38 -23.65
N ALA A 23 7.57 -7.64 -24.12
CA ALA A 23 7.03 -8.00 -25.44
C ALA A 23 5.51 -7.73 -25.55
N SER A 24 4.78 -7.82 -24.42
CA SER A 24 3.38 -7.46 -24.29
C SER A 24 3.17 -6.66 -23.00
N PRO A 25 3.29 -5.32 -23.04
CA PRO A 25 3.12 -4.49 -21.86
C PRO A 25 1.66 -4.48 -21.37
N ASP A 26 1.47 -4.47 -20.06
CA ASP A 26 0.16 -4.19 -19.47
C ASP A 26 -0.27 -2.74 -19.68
N ALA A 27 -1.58 -2.48 -19.56
CA ALA A 27 -2.15 -1.15 -19.74
C ALA A 27 -2.95 -0.70 -18.51
N MET A 28 -2.79 0.58 -18.14
CA MET A 28 -3.72 1.24 -17.22
C MET A 28 -5.02 1.57 -17.97
N THR A 29 -6.03 0.69 -17.87
CA THR A 29 -7.29 0.82 -18.61
C THR A 29 -8.21 1.92 -18.06
N ARG A 30 -8.09 2.26 -16.77
CA ARG A 30 -8.85 3.31 -16.11
C ARG A 30 -8.10 3.87 -14.90
N VAL A 31 -7.92 5.19 -14.87
CA VAL A 31 -7.31 5.92 -13.74
C VAL A 31 -8.27 7.02 -13.30
N ARG A 32 -8.55 7.12 -12.00
CA ARG A 32 -9.48 8.11 -11.45
C ARG A 32 -9.00 8.58 -10.07
N VAL A 33 -9.23 9.85 -9.76
CA VAL A 33 -9.13 10.37 -8.39
C VAL A 33 -10.45 10.06 -7.68
N LEU A 34 -10.41 9.57 -6.44
CA LEU A 34 -11.62 9.18 -5.71
C LEU A 34 -12.62 10.34 -5.51
N SER A 35 -12.14 11.59 -5.47
CA SER A 35 -13.00 12.78 -5.43
C SER A 35 -13.94 12.90 -6.63
N ASP A 36 -13.57 12.32 -7.76
CA ASP A 36 -14.30 12.43 -9.03
C ASP A 36 -15.27 11.25 -9.25
N VAL A 37 -15.28 10.28 -8.33
CA VAL A 37 -16.20 9.14 -8.34
C VAL A 37 -17.46 9.51 -7.55
N ALA A 38 -18.63 9.05 -7.97
CA ALA A 38 -19.88 9.27 -7.22
C ALA A 38 -19.79 8.65 -5.82
N GLU A 39 -20.33 9.30 -4.79
CA GLU A 39 -20.13 8.89 -3.39
C GLU A 39 -20.51 7.44 -3.11
N ASN A 40 -21.58 6.96 -3.74
CA ASN A 40 -22.06 5.57 -3.59
C ASN A 40 -21.12 4.53 -4.21
N ASP A 41 -20.26 4.95 -5.16
CA ASP A 41 -19.30 4.08 -5.85
C ASP A 41 -17.87 4.22 -5.29
N ARG A 42 -17.66 5.08 -4.28
CA ARG A 42 -16.34 5.30 -3.67
C ARG A 42 -15.98 4.15 -2.72
N PRO A 43 -14.91 3.39 -2.96
CA PRO A 43 -14.38 2.49 -1.95
C PRO A 43 -13.92 3.30 -0.74
N LYS A 44 -14.24 2.80 0.46
CA LYS A 44 -13.84 3.42 1.73
C LYS A 44 -12.69 2.63 2.33
N LEU A 45 -11.60 3.33 2.62
CA LEU A 45 -10.41 2.77 3.25
C LEU A 45 -10.16 3.49 4.57
N GLU A 46 -9.76 2.74 5.58
CA GLU A 46 -9.29 3.26 6.85
C GLU A 46 -7.80 2.87 7.01
N ILE A 47 -6.98 3.83 7.39
CA ILE A 47 -5.54 3.66 7.62
C ILE A 47 -5.28 3.80 9.10
N MET A 48 -4.47 2.91 9.66
CA MET A 48 -4.07 3.00 11.06
C MET A 48 -3.36 4.32 11.35
N ASP A 49 -3.75 4.98 12.43
CA ASP A 49 -3.06 6.16 12.94
C ASP A 49 -1.68 5.77 13.47
N VAL A 50 -0.65 6.31 12.82
CA VAL A 50 0.76 6.04 13.14
C VAL A 50 1.24 6.75 14.41
N SER A 51 0.46 7.68 14.95
CA SER A 51 0.73 8.33 16.24
C SER A 51 0.14 7.58 17.45
N GLY A 52 -0.72 6.60 17.21
CA GLY A 52 -1.46 5.87 18.25
C GLY A 52 -0.68 4.72 18.90
N ALA A 53 -1.08 4.36 20.13
CA ALA A 53 -0.48 3.26 20.89
C ALA A 53 -0.55 1.90 20.18
N ALA A 54 -1.59 1.65 19.39
CA ALA A 54 -1.73 0.42 18.60
C ALA A 54 -0.65 0.29 17.52
N PHE A 55 -0.29 1.39 16.84
CA PHE A 55 0.79 1.38 15.86
C PHE A 55 2.16 1.21 16.54
N ALA A 56 2.38 1.86 17.68
CA ALA A 56 3.60 1.64 18.48
C ALA A 56 3.77 0.17 18.89
N ALA A 57 2.68 -0.50 19.28
CA ALA A 57 2.68 -1.94 19.57
C ALA A 57 3.01 -2.76 18.31
N HIS A 58 2.42 -2.43 17.16
CA HIS A 58 2.74 -3.08 15.88
C HIS A 58 4.23 -2.98 15.52
N VAL A 59 4.83 -1.79 15.67
CA VAL A 59 6.26 -1.57 15.44
C VAL A 59 7.10 -2.40 16.41
N LYS A 60 6.74 -2.46 17.69
CA LYS A 60 7.43 -3.28 18.69
C LYS A 60 7.43 -4.76 18.30
N THR A 61 6.28 -5.27 17.85
CA THR A 61 6.16 -6.65 17.35
C THR A 61 7.10 -6.90 16.17
N LYS A 62 7.09 -6.01 15.16
CA LYS A 62 7.95 -6.16 13.98
C LYS A 62 9.44 -6.09 14.31
N ARG A 63 9.84 -5.21 15.24
CA ARG A 63 11.22 -5.16 15.74
C ARG A 63 11.63 -6.45 16.43
N ALA A 64 10.75 -7.03 17.25
CA ALA A 64 11.02 -8.30 17.93
C ALA A 64 11.14 -9.47 16.94
N GLU A 65 10.31 -9.51 15.89
CA GLU A 65 10.36 -10.53 14.84
C GLU A 65 11.63 -10.49 13.98
N ARG A 66 12.13 -9.28 13.67
CA ARG A 66 13.26 -9.08 12.74
C ARG A 66 14.61 -8.95 13.44
N GLY A 67 14.61 -8.60 14.72
CA GLY A 67 15.84 -8.45 15.52
C GLY A 67 16.82 -7.45 14.90
N ALA A 68 18.07 -7.87 14.73
CA ALA A 68 19.13 -7.04 14.16
C ALA A 68 18.90 -6.67 12.68
N ASP A 69 18.10 -7.46 11.94
CA ASP A 69 17.81 -7.23 10.52
C ASP A 69 16.64 -6.24 10.31
N PHE A 70 16.09 -5.69 11.39
CA PHE A 70 14.97 -4.76 11.32
C PHE A 70 15.31 -3.50 10.51
N SER A 71 14.46 -3.22 9.51
CA SER A 71 14.46 -1.97 8.75
C SER A 71 13.10 -1.28 8.81
N VAL A 72 13.06 0.03 8.54
CA VAL A 72 11.81 0.78 8.41
C VAL A 72 10.88 0.19 7.34
N CYS A 73 11.44 -0.43 6.30
CA CYS A 73 10.68 -1.08 5.24
C CYS A 73 9.96 -2.37 5.68
N ASP A 74 10.27 -2.90 6.87
CA ASP A 74 9.55 -4.06 7.44
C ASP A 74 8.22 -3.66 8.08
N ILE A 75 8.01 -2.36 8.33
CA ILE A 75 6.76 -1.85 8.86
C ILE A 75 5.78 -1.58 7.71
N THR A 76 4.72 -2.35 7.66
CA THR A 76 3.56 -2.04 6.80
C THR A 76 2.51 -1.33 7.63
N VAL A 77 2.19 -0.08 7.31
CA VAL A 77 1.08 0.64 7.97
C VAL A 77 -0.24 -0.06 7.61
N PRO A 78 -0.99 -0.61 8.59
CA PRO A 78 -2.19 -1.36 8.29
C PRO A 78 -3.27 -0.49 7.61
N VAL A 79 -3.91 -1.07 6.60
CA VAL A 79 -5.02 -0.48 5.86
C VAL A 79 -6.13 -1.51 5.77
N ARG A 80 -7.38 -1.08 5.93
CA ARG A 80 -8.56 -1.94 5.76
C ARG A 80 -9.61 -1.28 4.89
N ALA A 81 -10.36 -2.09 4.17
CA ALA A 81 -11.64 -1.67 3.60
C ALA A 81 -12.70 -1.56 4.71
N LYS A 82 -13.64 -0.64 4.54
CA LYS A 82 -14.80 -0.45 5.40
C LYS A 82 -16.03 -1.13 4.80
#